data_AF-A0A836BFN5-F1
#
_entry.id   AF-A0A836BFN5-F1
#
_cell.length_a   1.000
_cell.length_b   1.000
_cell.length_c   1.000
_cell.angle_alpha   90.00
_cell.angle_beta   90.00
_cell.angle_gamma   90.00
#
_symmetry.space_group_name_H-M   'P 1'
#
loop_
_entity.id
_entity.type
_entity.pdbx_description
1 polymer ?
#
loop_
_entity_poly.entity_id
_entity_poly.type
_entity_poly.pdbx_seq_one_letter_code
_entity_poly.pdbx_strand_id
1 'polypeptide(L)'
;MHNFLYLRKGFKATLVGEAFSSYSQVLVMFGFAMAVTAPALLISRMISPRKRNNPVKFLPMECGQVPSGAGRTHFMMQYYPFVLMFVVFDVIAIFLYAWGSSIMSLEKTATLPIMAFLGIMFAAMAFALYQSNRRDIW
;
A
#
# COMPACT_ATOMS: atom_id res chain seq x y z
N MET A 1 5.06 -56.55 17.45
CA MET A 1 4.22 -55.94 16.39
C MET A 1 4.07 -54.47 16.72
N HIS A 2 4.84 -53.62 16.02
CA HIS A 2 4.88 -52.17 16.19
C HIS A 2 3.80 -51.52 15.32
N ASN A 3 2.99 -50.61 15.88
CA ASN A 3 2.19 -49.60 15.17
C ASN A 3 1.99 -48.45 16.16
N PHE A 4 2.72 -47.33 16.08
CA PHE A 4 2.61 -46.27 15.07
C PHE A 4 1.22 -45.62 15.06
N LEU A 5 0.95 -44.76 16.05
CA LEU A 5 -0.16 -43.81 16.00
C LEU A 5 0.33 -42.41 16.37
N TYR A 6 0.10 -41.53 15.40
CA TYR A 6 0.62 -40.19 15.28
C TYR A 6 0.14 -39.24 16.37
N LEU A 7 1.09 -38.57 17.02
CA LEU A 7 0.87 -37.38 17.82
C LEU A 7 0.33 -36.26 16.91
N ARG A 8 -0.92 -35.86 17.12
CA ARG A 8 -1.52 -34.64 16.55
C ARG A 8 -0.63 -33.47 16.94
N LYS A 9 0.19 -32.98 16.01
CA LYS A 9 1.05 -31.81 16.20
C LYS A 9 0.16 -30.63 16.60
N GLY A 10 0.28 -30.21 17.86
CA GLY A 10 -0.58 -29.22 18.48
C GLY A 10 -0.56 -27.89 17.76
N PHE A 11 -1.73 -27.28 17.65
CA PHE A 11 -1.89 -25.86 17.40
C PHE A 11 -1.12 -25.11 18.48
N LYS A 12 0.02 -24.49 18.14
CA LYS A 12 0.71 -23.58 19.04
C LYS A 12 -0.18 -22.34 19.17
N ALA A 13 -1.04 -22.32 20.18
CA ALA A 13 -1.70 -21.11 20.61
C ALA A 13 -0.61 -20.18 21.16
N THR A 14 -0.11 -19.27 20.34
CA THR A 14 0.79 -18.21 20.76
C THR A 14 0.07 -17.45 21.87
N LEU A 15 0.62 -17.48 23.10
CA LEU A 15 0.04 -16.71 24.18
C LEU A 15 0.03 -15.24 23.75
N VAL A 16 -1.03 -14.51 24.06
CA VAL A 16 -1.19 -13.09 23.70
C VAL A 16 0.07 -12.29 24.05
N GLY A 17 0.77 -12.63 25.15
CA GLY A 17 2.05 -12.04 25.54
C GLY A 17 3.23 -12.30 24.57
N GLU A 18 3.33 -13.48 23.97
CA GLU A 18 4.38 -13.79 22.97
C GLU A 18 4.11 -13.10 21.62
N ALA A 19 2.85 -12.99 21.24
CA ALA A 19 2.45 -12.19 20.07
C ALA A 19 2.79 -10.71 20.28
N PHE A 20 2.48 -10.15 21.46
CA PHE A 20 2.86 -8.77 21.80
C PHE A 20 4.38 -8.55 21.75
N SER A 21 5.18 -9.52 22.21
CA SER A 21 6.65 -9.45 22.11
C SER A 21 7.17 -9.50 20.66
N SER A 22 6.39 -10.06 19.73
CA SER A 22 6.77 -10.14 18.31
C SER A 22 6.42 -8.83 17.59
N TYR A 23 5.22 -8.29 17.85
CA TYR A 23 4.79 -7.00 17.29
C TYR A 23 5.47 -5.79 17.94
N SER A 24 5.98 -5.93 19.17
CA SER A 24 6.72 -4.84 19.85
C SER A 24 7.95 -4.42 19.07
N GLN A 25 8.60 -5.34 18.34
CA GLN A 25 9.76 -5.02 17.50
C GLN A 25 9.40 -4.03 16.38
N VAL A 26 8.26 -4.24 15.72
CA VAL A 26 7.76 -3.33 14.67
C VAL A 26 7.48 -1.95 15.24
N LEU A 27 6.84 -1.89 16.42
CA LEU A 27 6.58 -0.62 17.10
C LEU A 27 7.86 0.10 17.53
N VAL A 28 8.87 -0.62 17.99
CA VAL A 28 10.18 -0.05 18.34
C VAL A 28 10.88 0.51 17.10
N MET A 29 10.88 -0.21 15.97
CA MET A 29 11.47 0.29 14.73
C MET A 29 10.73 1.53 14.20
N PHE A 30 9.40 1.52 14.25
CA PHE A 30 8.59 2.69 13.88
C PHE A 30 8.86 3.88 14.80
N GLY A 31 8.89 3.64 16.11
CA GLY A 31 9.22 4.65 17.12
C GLY A 31 10.63 5.21 16.92
N PHE A 32 11.61 4.38 16.60
CA PHE A 32 12.96 4.81 16.26
C PHE A 32 12.99 5.70 15.01
N ALA A 33 12.30 5.30 13.93
CA ALA A 33 12.20 6.11 12.72
C ALA A 33 11.61 7.51 12.99
N MET A 34 10.56 7.57 13.81
CA MET A 34 9.96 8.83 14.28
C MET A 34 10.91 9.63 15.17
N ALA A 35 11.60 8.96 16.10
CA ALA A 35 12.54 9.58 17.03
C ALA A 35 13.79 10.14 16.35
N VAL A 36 14.18 9.62 15.18
CA VAL A 36 15.26 10.20 14.38
C VAL A 36 14.72 11.33 13.49
N THR A 37 13.59 11.12 12.82
CA THR A 37 13.06 12.07 11.83
C THR A 37 12.51 13.35 12.50
N ALA A 38 11.78 13.23 13.60
CA ALA A 38 11.16 14.39 14.24
C ALA A 38 12.19 15.39 14.80
N PRO A 39 13.21 14.99 15.58
CA PRO A 39 14.26 15.91 16.01
C PRO A 39 15.06 16.47 14.83
N ALA A 40 15.34 15.70 13.77
CA ALA A 40 16.01 16.22 12.59
C ALA A 40 15.24 17.39 11.95
N LEU A 41 13.91 17.25 11.81
CA LEU A 41 13.04 18.32 11.33
C LEU A 41 12.95 19.49 12.31
N LEU A 42 12.89 19.23 13.62
CA LEU A 42 12.83 20.27 14.66
C LEU A 42 14.12 21.08 14.77
N ILE A 43 15.27 20.41 14.78
CA ILE A 43 16.60 21.03 14.81
C ILE A 43 16.80 21.85 13.54
N SER A 44 16.46 21.30 12.37
CA SER A 44 16.49 22.06 11.10
C SER A 44 15.58 23.29 11.16
N ARG A 45 14.37 23.16 11.72
CA ARG A 45 13.42 24.25 11.94
C ARG A 45 13.95 25.32 12.90
N MET A 46 14.73 24.95 13.93
CA MET A 46 15.29 25.86 14.94
C MET A 46 16.57 26.57 14.47
N ILE A 47 17.48 25.87 13.80
CA ILE A 47 18.77 26.42 13.34
C ILE A 47 18.59 27.24 12.05
N SER A 48 17.59 26.91 11.21
CA SER A 48 17.39 27.57 9.92
C SER A 48 17.24 29.10 10.06
N PRO A 49 18.06 29.90 9.35
CA PRO A 49 17.98 31.35 9.39
C PRO A 49 16.67 31.82 8.76
N ARG A 50 15.69 32.15 9.61
CA ARG A 50 14.39 32.67 9.18
C ARG A 50 14.43 34.19 9.10
N LYS A 51 14.56 34.73 7.89
CA LYS A 51 14.10 36.10 7.64
C LYS A 51 12.58 36.14 7.83
N ARG A 52 12.15 36.69 8.96
CA ARG A 52 10.74 36.96 9.29
C ARG A 52 10.21 37.93 8.23
N ASN A 53 9.10 37.60 7.58
CA ASN A 53 8.36 38.47 6.65
C ASN A 53 9.02 38.82 5.30
N ASN A 54 9.52 37.85 4.53
CA ASN A 54 9.61 38.08 3.07
C ASN A 54 8.32 37.55 2.40
N PRO A 55 7.37 38.40 1.99
CA PRO A 55 6.14 37.95 1.34
C PRO A 55 6.42 37.19 0.06
N VAL A 56 7.51 37.50 -0.66
CA VAL A 56 7.90 36.84 -1.91
C VAL A 56 8.26 35.37 -1.70
N LYS A 57 8.81 34.98 -0.53
CA LYS A 57 9.16 33.58 -0.24
C LYS A 57 7.94 32.66 -0.10
N PHE A 58 6.77 33.22 0.16
CA PHE A 58 5.52 32.48 0.34
C PHE A 58 4.62 32.53 -0.90
N LEU A 59 5.03 33.24 -1.96
CA LEU A 59 4.33 33.26 -3.23
C LEU A 59 4.63 31.98 -4.03
N PRO A 60 3.65 31.43 -4.77
CA PRO A 60 3.90 30.42 -5.79
C PRO A 60 4.98 30.86 -6.78
N MET A 61 5.82 29.92 -7.21
CA MET A 61 6.90 30.19 -8.17
C MET A 61 6.35 30.22 -9.60
N GLU A 62 6.35 31.39 -10.24
CA GLU A 62 5.88 31.61 -11.63
C GLU A 62 7.00 32.23 -12.49
N CYS A 63 8.15 31.54 -12.60
CA CYS A 63 9.33 31.98 -13.39
C CYS A 63 9.81 33.44 -13.11
N GLY A 64 9.61 33.94 -11.88
CA GLY A 64 9.99 35.30 -11.48
C GLY A 64 8.91 36.36 -11.71
N GLN A 65 7.74 35.99 -12.22
CA GLN A 65 6.57 36.86 -12.29
C GLN A 65 5.77 36.81 -10.99
N VAL A 66 5.02 37.89 -10.71
CA VAL A 66 4.05 37.90 -9.61
C VAL A 66 2.89 36.97 -9.99
N PRO A 67 2.57 35.95 -9.17
CA PRO A 67 1.50 35.02 -9.48
C PRO A 67 0.17 35.76 -9.56
N SER A 68 -0.59 35.51 -10.62
CA SER A 68 -1.86 36.17 -10.89
C SER A 68 -2.93 35.15 -11.26
N GLY A 69 -4.15 35.39 -10.78
CA GLY A 69 -5.30 34.51 -10.99
C GLY A 69 -5.38 33.34 -10.01
N ALA A 70 -6.51 32.65 -10.02
CA ALA A 70 -6.63 31.34 -9.40
C ALA A 70 -5.93 30.33 -10.32
N GLY A 71 -4.95 29.58 -9.78
CA GLY A 71 -4.29 28.52 -10.53
C GLY A 71 -5.34 27.60 -11.15
N ARG A 72 -5.36 27.48 -12.48
CA ARG A 72 -6.33 26.66 -13.19
C ARG A 72 -6.04 25.19 -12.90
N THR A 73 -6.65 24.63 -11.86
CA THR A 73 -6.55 23.20 -11.57
C THR A 73 -7.51 22.45 -12.48
N HIS A 74 -7.04 22.05 -13.66
CA HIS A 74 -7.72 21.01 -14.42
C HIS A 74 -7.47 19.68 -13.69
N PHE A 75 -8.49 19.16 -13.00
CA PHE A 75 -8.44 17.80 -12.49
C PHE A 75 -8.41 16.85 -13.68
N MET A 76 -7.23 16.31 -13.98
CA MET A 76 -7.04 15.37 -15.08
C MET A 76 -7.71 14.04 -14.70
N MET A 77 -8.94 13.83 -15.19
CA MET A 77 -9.69 12.59 -14.98
C MET A 77 -8.98 11.35 -15.57
N GLN A 78 -7.99 11.58 -16.43
CA GLN A 78 -7.12 10.56 -17.05
C GLN A 78 -6.46 9.62 -16.04
N TYR A 79 -6.25 10.04 -14.78
CA TYR A 79 -5.63 9.21 -13.74
C TYR A 79 -6.62 8.36 -12.94
N TYR A 80 -7.92 8.67 -13.02
CA TYR A 80 -8.94 7.99 -12.22
C TYR A 80 -9.06 6.47 -12.51
N PRO A 81 -9.04 6.00 -13.78
CA PRO A 81 -9.08 4.58 -14.08
C PRO A 81 -7.90 3.81 -13.46
N PHE A 82 -6.71 4.39 -13.40
CA PHE A 82 -5.54 3.77 -12.79
C PHE A 82 -5.70 3.60 -11.27
N VAL A 83 -6.30 4.59 -10.59
CA VAL A 83 -6.60 4.48 -9.15
C VAL A 83 -7.61 3.37 -8.89
N LEU A 84 -8.68 3.28 -9.70
CA LEU A 84 -9.65 2.20 -9.57
C LEU A 84 -9.03 0.82 -9.84
N MET A 85 -8.20 0.70 -10.88
CA MET A 85 -7.48 -0.55 -11.17
C MET A 85 -6.53 -0.95 -10.03
N PHE A 86 -5.85 0.02 -9.40
CA PHE A 86 -5.01 -0.24 -8.24
C PHE A 86 -5.81 -0.85 -7.07
N VAL A 87 -6.99 -0.30 -6.76
CA VAL A 87 -7.85 -0.83 -5.70
C VAL A 87 -8.32 -2.26 -6.01
N VAL A 88 -8.71 -2.52 -7.26
CA VAL A 88 -9.11 -3.88 -7.67
C VAL A 88 -7.92 -4.84 -7.59
N PHE A 89 -6.74 -4.41 -8.05
CA PHE A 89 -5.52 -5.20 -7.96
C PHE A 89 -5.13 -5.53 -6.50
N ASP A 90 -5.29 -4.58 -5.58
CA ASP A 90 -5.01 -4.80 -4.15
C ASP A 90 -5.90 -5.91 -3.56
N VAL A 91 -7.19 -5.92 -3.94
CA VAL A 91 -8.12 -7.00 -3.57
C VAL A 91 -7.67 -8.35 -4.16
N ILE A 92 -7.25 -8.38 -5.43
CA ILE A 92 -6.71 -9.58 -6.07
C ILE A 92 -5.47 -10.09 -5.32
N ALA A 93 -4.56 -9.19 -4.91
CA ALA A 93 -3.35 -9.55 -4.18
C ALA A 93 -3.64 -10.18 -2.81
N ILE A 94 -4.65 -9.69 -2.08
CA ILE A 94 -5.10 -10.29 -0.81
C ILE A 94 -5.60 -11.73 -1.04
N PHE A 95 -6.40 -11.96 -2.07
CA PHE A 95 -6.86 -13.32 -2.40
C PHE A 95 -5.71 -14.23 -2.84
N LEU A 96 -4.77 -13.71 -3.62
CA LEU A 96 -3.58 -14.43 -4.05
C LEU A 96 -2.71 -14.83 -2.84
N TYR A 97 -2.56 -13.94 -1.86
CA TYR A 97 -1.83 -14.22 -0.62
C TYR A 97 -2.53 -15.28 0.24
N ALA A 98 -3.84 -15.17 0.43
CA ALA A 98 -4.63 -16.15 1.19
C ALA A 98 -4.57 -17.55 0.55
N TRP A 99 -4.69 -17.63 -0.77
CA TRP A 99 -4.52 -18.89 -1.50
C TRP A 99 -3.08 -19.40 -1.45
N GLY A 100 -2.09 -18.54 -1.68
CA GLY A 100 -0.67 -18.90 -1.66
C GLY A 100 -0.21 -19.42 -0.29
N SER A 101 -0.70 -18.83 0.81
CA SER A 101 -0.39 -19.29 2.17
C SER A 101 -0.98 -20.66 2.50
N SER A 102 -2.05 -21.08 1.82
CA SER A 102 -2.78 -22.32 2.10
C SER A 102 -2.60 -23.40 1.02
N ILE A 103 -1.80 -23.14 -0.02
CA ILE A 103 -1.64 -24.01 -1.19
C ILE A 103 -1.09 -25.41 -0.85
N MET A 104 -0.27 -25.52 0.20
CA MET A 104 0.29 -26.79 0.66
C MET A 104 -0.71 -27.62 1.48
N SER A 105 -1.74 -26.98 2.03
CA SER A 105 -2.77 -27.62 2.87
C SER A 105 -4.08 -27.91 2.12
N LEU A 106 -4.28 -27.31 0.95
CA LEU A 106 -5.48 -27.48 0.13
C LEU A 106 -5.37 -28.73 -0.74
N GLU A 107 -6.50 -29.38 -0.96
CA GLU A 107 -6.62 -30.39 -2.02
C GLU A 107 -6.39 -29.74 -3.39
N LYS A 108 -5.74 -30.47 -4.31
CA LYS A 108 -5.43 -29.96 -5.66
C LYS A 108 -6.68 -29.54 -6.44
N THR A 109 -7.83 -30.12 -6.11
CA THR A 109 -9.16 -29.80 -6.66
C THR A 109 -9.61 -28.37 -6.29
N ALA A 110 -9.26 -27.88 -5.10
CA ALA A 110 -9.62 -26.55 -4.62
C ALA A 110 -8.85 -25.42 -5.34
N THR A 111 -7.74 -25.75 -6.01
CA THR A 111 -6.95 -24.77 -6.79
C THR A 111 -7.66 -24.31 -8.06
N LEU A 112 -8.39 -25.20 -8.74
CA LEU A 112 -9.04 -24.89 -10.02
C LEU A 112 -10.05 -23.72 -9.95
N PRO A 113 -11.01 -23.70 -8.99
CA PRO A 113 -11.96 -22.58 -8.89
C PRO A 113 -11.27 -21.25 -8.52
N ILE A 114 -10.21 -21.28 -7.71
CA ILE A 114 -9.45 -20.07 -7.33
C ILE A 114 -8.70 -19.52 -8.55
N MET A 115 -8.08 -20.39 -9.35
CA MET A 115 -7.44 -20.00 -10.61
C MET A 115 -8.44 -19.42 -11.60
N ALA A 116 -9.64 -20.00 -11.71
CA ALA A 116 -10.70 -19.45 -12.56
C ALA A 116 -11.17 -18.08 -12.08
N PHE A 117 -11.38 -17.90 -10.77
CA PHE A 117 -11.75 -16.62 -10.17
C PHE A 117 -10.68 -15.54 -10.43
N LEU A 118 -9.41 -15.85 -10.17
CA LEU A 118 -8.30 -14.94 -10.47
C LEU A 118 -8.24 -14.62 -11.95
N GLY A 119 -8.41 -15.61 -12.83
CA GLY A 119 -8.45 -15.42 -14.27
C GLY A 119 -9.53 -14.42 -14.72
N ILE A 120 -10.74 -14.52 -14.17
CA ILE A 120 -11.84 -13.57 -14.45
C ILE A 120 -11.47 -12.16 -13.98
N MET A 121 -10.89 -12.03 -12.79
CA MET A 121 -10.49 -10.73 -12.25
C MET A 121 -9.37 -10.07 -13.06
N PHE A 122 -8.34 -10.83 -13.46
CA PHE A 122 -7.28 -10.34 -14.33
C PHE A 122 -7.82 -9.96 -15.71
N ALA A 123 -8.76 -10.72 -16.27
CA ALA A 123 -9.40 -10.37 -17.54
C ALA A 123 -10.18 -9.06 -17.45
N ALA A 124 -10.95 -8.86 -16.38
CA ALA A 124 -11.67 -7.60 -16.13
C ALA A 124 -10.70 -6.41 -16.01
N MET A 125 -9.58 -6.57 -15.29
CA MET A 125 -8.55 -5.54 -15.16
C MET A 125 -7.86 -5.24 -16.49
N ALA A 126 -7.55 -6.27 -17.28
CA ALA A 126 -6.97 -6.09 -18.62
C ALA A 126 -7.92 -5.33 -19.56
N PHE A 127 -9.23 -5.62 -19.48
CA PHE A 127 -10.24 -4.88 -20.23
C PHE A 127 -10.33 -3.42 -19.78
N ALA A 128 -10.29 -3.16 -18.47
CA ALA A 128 -10.27 -1.80 -17.93
C ALA A 128 -9.03 -1.02 -18.40
N LEU A 129 -7.85 -1.66 -18.43
CA LEU A 129 -6.61 -1.07 -18.95
C LEU A 129 -6.73 -0.73 -20.44
N TYR A 130 -7.27 -1.67 -21.23
CA TYR A 130 -7.53 -1.43 -22.64
C TYR A 130 -8.45 -0.24 -22.87
N GLN A 131 -9.54 -0.13 -22.10
CA GLN A 131 -10.44 1.03 -22.14
C GLN A 131 -9.72 2.32 -21.74
N SER A 132 -8.88 2.29 -20.69
CA SER A 132 -8.17 3.49 -20.25
C SER A 132 -7.19 4.06 -21.29
N ASN A 133 -6.72 3.25 -22.23
CA ASN A 133 -5.82 3.72 -23.29
C ASN A 133 -6.56 4.50 -24.41
N ARG A 134 -7.89 4.40 -24.46
CA ARG A 134 -8.72 5.16 -25.39
C ARG A 134 -8.85 6.60 -24.88
N ARG A 135 -8.17 7.53 -25.55
CA ARG A 135 -8.13 8.96 -25.18
C ARG A 135 -9.33 9.76 -25.66
N ASP A 136 -10.20 9.14 -26.44
CA ASP A 136 -11.41 9.70 -27.05
C ASP A 136 -12.63 9.70 -26.12
N ILE A 137 -12.58 8.99 -24.99
CA ILE A 137 -13.66 8.87 -23.99
C ILE A 137 -13.50 9.83 -22.79
N TRP A 138 -12.50 10.72 -22.79
CA TRP A 138 -12.18 11.61 -21.66
C TRP A 138 -11.95 13.07 -22.07
#